data_AF-A0A9W4WGC4-F1
#
_entry.id   AF-A0A9W4WGC4-F1
#
_cell.length_a   1.000
_cell.length_b   1.000
_cell.length_c   1.000
_cell.angle_alpha   90.00
_cell.angle_beta   90.00
_cell.angle_gamma   90.00
#
_symmetry.space_group_name_H-M   'P 1'
#
loop_
_entity.id
_entity.type
_entity.pdbx_description
1 polymer ?
#
loop_
_entity_poly.entity_id
_entity_poly.type
_entity_poly.pdbx_seq_one_letter_code
_entity_poly.pdbx_strand_id
1 'polypeptide(L)'
;MSESQPKSQAANSHTSVLNPKNAAILVGFRDGVTNDFRLVPRDQAVVSVFDSNFLIGDGIWEGIRAVRGRIQFAKEHINRLFQSAKAMYMDLGLTKADLLSLLHRTIDANDMGDEPHVHIRLVVSRGLKSTPYQNPHVNIGLPLIVIIPEIKA
;
A
#
# COMPACT_ATOMS: atom_id res chain seq x y z
N MET A 1 -8.31 -8.35 50.84
CA MET A 1 -7.39 -8.01 49.75
C MET A 1 -7.15 -9.28 48.96
N SER A 2 -7.83 -9.48 47.83
CA SER A 2 -7.65 -10.66 46.97
C SER A 2 -6.95 -10.20 45.69
N GLU A 3 -5.73 -10.66 45.49
CA GLU A 3 -4.99 -10.49 44.24
C GLU A 3 -5.69 -11.23 43.12
N SER A 4 -6.14 -10.50 42.11
CA SER A 4 -6.64 -11.07 40.87
C SER A 4 -5.46 -11.49 40.00
N GLN A 5 -5.31 -12.79 39.76
CA GLN A 5 -4.38 -13.28 38.75
C GLN A 5 -4.70 -12.72 37.36
N PRO A 6 -3.71 -12.47 36.49
CA PRO A 6 -3.95 -11.97 35.15
C PRO A 6 -4.60 -13.06 34.28
N LYS A 7 -5.76 -12.74 33.70
CA LYS A 7 -6.47 -13.59 32.74
C LYS A 7 -5.61 -13.78 31.49
N SER A 8 -5.41 -15.04 31.08
CA SER A 8 -4.79 -15.37 29.79
C SER A 8 -5.61 -14.76 28.65
N GLN A 9 -4.97 -13.94 27.82
CA GLN A 9 -5.60 -13.35 26.65
C GLN A 9 -5.85 -14.47 25.61
N ALA A 10 -7.13 -14.77 25.36
CA ALA A 10 -7.52 -15.68 24.28
C ALA A 10 -7.05 -15.12 22.94
N ALA A 11 -6.42 -15.96 22.12
CA ALA A 11 -5.95 -15.60 20.79
C ALA A 11 -7.16 -15.33 19.87
N ASN A 12 -7.42 -14.05 19.62
CA ASN A 12 -8.41 -13.64 18.62
C ASN A 12 -7.84 -13.89 17.21
N SER A 13 -8.69 -14.17 16.23
CA SER A 13 -8.35 -14.37 14.80
C SER A 13 -7.69 -13.15 14.11
N HIS A 14 -7.54 -12.05 14.83
CA HIS A 14 -6.90 -10.80 14.40
C HIS A 14 -5.57 -10.51 15.09
N THR A 15 -4.98 -11.49 15.79
CA THR A 15 -3.70 -11.31 16.48
C THR A 15 -2.58 -11.06 15.46
N SER A 16 -2.09 -9.82 15.37
CA SER A 16 -0.92 -9.50 14.55
C SER A 16 0.34 -9.86 15.32
N VAL A 17 1.05 -10.91 14.89
CA VAL A 17 2.41 -11.16 15.39
C VAL A 17 3.32 -10.07 14.84
N LEU A 18 3.93 -9.32 15.75
CA LEU A 18 4.82 -8.23 15.41
C LEU A 18 6.15 -8.80 14.91
N ASN A 19 6.55 -8.44 13.70
CA ASN A 19 7.89 -8.74 13.20
C ASN A 19 8.77 -7.49 13.34
N PRO A 20 9.84 -7.50 14.15
CA PRO A 20 10.72 -6.35 14.34
C PRO A 20 11.32 -5.79 13.05
N LYS A 21 11.54 -6.63 12.03
CA LYS A 21 12.03 -6.20 10.71
C LYS A 21 11.07 -5.19 10.05
N ASN A 22 9.78 -5.25 10.36
CA ASN A 22 8.79 -4.32 9.82
C ASN A 22 8.93 -2.89 10.35
N ALA A 23 9.71 -2.65 11.41
CA ALA A 23 9.93 -1.30 11.94
C ALA A 23 10.79 -0.44 11.00
N ALA A 24 11.70 -1.06 10.25
CA ALA A 24 12.68 -0.38 9.41
C ALA A 24 12.34 -0.42 7.91
N ILE A 25 11.13 -0.89 7.55
CA ILE A 25 10.78 -1.03 6.14
C ILE A 25 10.75 0.32 5.42
N LEU A 26 11.02 0.25 4.13
CA LEU A 26 10.78 1.32 3.18
C LEU A 26 9.43 1.10 2.49
N VAL A 27 8.63 2.15 2.46
CA VAL A 27 7.35 2.22 1.75
C VAL A 27 7.57 2.90 0.39
N GLY A 28 7.11 2.27 -0.69
CA GLY A 28 7.18 2.84 -2.03
C GLY A 28 6.07 3.84 -2.27
N PHE A 29 6.41 5.02 -2.81
CA PHE A 29 5.47 6.08 -3.18
C PHE A 29 5.72 6.49 -4.64
N ARG A 30 4.70 6.44 -5.48
CA ARG A 30 4.67 7.20 -6.75
C ARG A 30 3.79 8.41 -6.55
N ASP A 31 4.41 9.58 -6.47
CA ASP A 31 3.72 10.85 -6.24
C ASP A 31 2.85 11.24 -7.45
N GLY A 32 1.60 11.59 -7.21
CA GLY A 32 0.66 11.94 -8.28
C GLY A 32 0.97 13.28 -8.96
N VAL A 33 1.56 14.23 -8.24
CA VAL A 33 1.81 15.59 -8.72
C VAL A 33 3.15 15.66 -9.44
N THR A 34 4.21 15.08 -8.86
CA THR A 34 5.55 15.11 -9.48
C THR A 34 5.79 13.93 -10.42
N ASN A 35 4.99 12.86 -10.30
CA ASN A 35 5.16 11.58 -10.98
C ASN A 35 6.45 10.81 -10.61
N ASP A 36 7.17 11.25 -9.57
CA ASP A 36 8.38 10.59 -9.13
C ASP A 36 8.07 9.37 -8.25
N PHE A 37 8.91 8.34 -8.35
CA PHE A 37 8.91 7.23 -7.41
C PHE A 37 10.02 7.39 -6.36
N ARG A 38 9.65 7.27 -5.09
CA ARG A 38 10.57 7.32 -3.95
C ARG A 38 10.25 6.22 -2.93
N LEU A 39 11.28 5.86 -2.17
CA LEU A 39 11.19 4.96 -1.03
C LEU A 39 11.32 5.79 0.25
N VAL A 40 10.42 5.60 1.19
CA VAL A 40 10.33 6.41 2.42
C VAL A 40 10.33 5.49 3.64
N PRO A 41 11.10 5.78 4.70
CA PRO A 41 11.00 5.04 5.96
C PRO A 41 9.56 4.98 6.48
N ARG A 42 9.19 3.85 7.09
CA ARG A 42 7.83 3.60 7.61
C ARG A 42 7.28 4.74 8.47
N ASP A 43 8.09 5.27 9.38
CA ASP A 43 7.70 6.33 10.31
C ASP A 43 7.51 7.70 9.64
N GLN A 44 8.03 7.86 8.43
CA GLN A 44 7.92 9.06 7.60
C GLN A 44 6.93 8.89 6.43
N ALA A 45 6.33 7.71 6.27
CA ALA A 45 5.38 7.37 5.22
C ALA A 45 4.02 8.04 5.46
N VAL A 46 3.94 9.35 5.22
CA VAL A 46 2.74 10.17 5.43
C VAL A 46 2.07 10.56 4.11
N VAL A 47 0.74 10.69 4.15
CA VAL A 47 -0.07 11.26 3.06
C VAL A 47 -0.71 12.56 3.53
N SER A 48 -1.04 13.45 2.59
CA SER A 48 -1.78 14.67 2.91
C SER A 48 -3.19 14.34 3.39
N VAL A 49 -3.70 15.10 4.36
CA VAL A 49 -5.13 15.04 4.74
C VAL A 49 -6.05 15.55 3.61
N PHE A 50 -5.50 16.15 2.56
CA PHE A 50 -6.22 16.49 1.33
C PHE A 50 -6.15 15.41 0.25
N ASP A 51 -5.57 14.24 0.55
CA ASP A 51 -5.65 13.09 -0.33
C ASP A 51 -7.10 12.60 -0.45
N SER A 52 -7.51 12.23 -1.66
CA SER A 52 -8.88 11.83 -1.96
C SER A 52 -9.35 10.60 -1.19
N ASN A 53 -8.45 9.66 -0.91
CA ASN A 53 -8.79 8.46 -0.16
C ASN A 53 -9.04 8.78 1.31
N PHE A 54 -8.29 9.73 1.89
CA PHE A 54 -8.52 10.21 3.24
C PHE A 54 -9.82 11.02 3.34
N LEU A 55 -10.04 11.96 2.42
CA LEU A 55 -11.17 12.89 2.49
C LEU A 55 -12.52 12.20 2.31
N ILE A 56 -12.62 11.28 1.33
CA ILE A 56 -13.91 10.74 0.88
C ILE A 56 -13.84 9.25 0.49
N GLY A 57 -12.73 8.56 0.74
CA GLY A 57 -12.56 7.16 0.35
C GLY A 57 -12.42 6.92 -1.17
N ASP A 58 -12.05 7.95 -1.93
CA ASP A 58 -11.88 7.85 -3.39
C ASP A 58 -10.50 7.26 -3.74
N GLY A 59 -10.46 5.92 -3.73
CA GLY A 59 -9.29 5.11 -4.05
C GLY A 59 -9.62 3.63 -4.23
N ILE A 60 -8.62 2.86 -4.64
CA ILE A 60 -8.66 1.40 -4.81
C ILE A 60 -7.45 0.76 -4.14
N TRP A 61 -7.50 -0.54 -3.87
CA TRP A 61 -6.36 -1.23 -3.27
C TRP A 61 -6.33 -2.72 -3.64
N GLU A 62 -5.16 -3.32 -3.45
CA GLU A 62 -4.89 -4.74 -3.62
C GLU A 62 -4.13 -5.31 -2.42
N GLY A 63 -4.50 -6.53 -2.01
CA GLY A 63 -3.79 -7.31 -1.02
C GLY A 63 -2.99 -8.40 -1.72
N ILE A 64 -1.69 -8.22 -1.80
CA ILE A 64 -0.79 -9.06 -2.60
C ILE A 64 0.08 -9.91 -1.67
N ARG A 65 0.41 -11.13 -2.09
CA ARG A 65 1.37 -12.01 -1.43
C ARG A 65 2.65 -12.09 -2.25
N ALA A 66 3.79 -12.06 -1.58
CA ALA A 66 5.07 -12.43 -2.16
C ALA A 66 5.73 -13.52 -1.31
N VAL A 67 6.36 -14.48 -1.99
CA VAL A 67 7.05 -15.61 -1.38
C VAL A 67 8.43 -15.68 -2.02
N ARG A 68 9.48 -15.50 -1.23
CA ARG A 68 10.87 -15.46 -1.70
C ARG A 68 11.04 -14.56 -2.93
N GLY A 69 10.68 -13.29 -2.76
CA GLY A 69 10.74 -12.26 -3.81
C GLY A 69 9.72 -12.41 -4.96
N ARG A 70 9.00 -13.53 -5.06
CA ARG A 70 8.04 -13.79 -6.15
C ARG A 70 6.63 -13.37 -5.77
N ILE A 71 6.09 -12.40 -6.49
CA ILE A 71 4.71 -11.95 -6.36
C ILE A 71 3.77 -13.04 -6.87
N GLN A 72 2.90 -13.54 -6.00
CA GLN A 72 1.93 -14.58 -6.32
C GLN A 72 0.74 -13.98 -7.09
N PHE A 73 0.31 -14.66 -8.15
CA PHE A 73 -0.82 -14.23 -8.99
C PHE A 73 -0.70 -12.77 -9.47
N ALA A 74 0.54 -12.34 -9.78
CA ALA A 74 0.85 -10.95 -10.12
C ALA A 74 -0.03 -10.43 -11.27
N LYS A 75 -0.21 -11.24 -12.32
CA LYS A 75 -1.03 -10.86 -13.48
C LYS A 75 -2.48 -10.60 -13.09
N GLU A 76 -3.06 -11.45 -12.25
CA GLU A 76 -4.45 -11.38 -11.79
C GLU A 76 -4.68 -10.14 -10.91
N HIS A 77 -3.80 -9.91 -9.93
CA HIS A 77 -3.85 -8.72 -9.06
C HIS A 77 -3.74 -7.42 -9.86
N ILE A 78 -2.75 -7.32 -10.76
CA ILE A 78 -2.52 -6.12 -11.57
C ILE A 78 -3.67 -5.90 -12.55
N ASN A 79 -4.19 -6.96 -13.17
CA ASN A 79 -5.35 -6.84 -14.05
C ASN A 79 -6.58 -6.34 -13.30
N ARG A 80 -6.86 -6.87 -12.10
CA ARG A 80 -8.00 -6.46 -11.30
C ARG A 80 -7.88 -4.99 -10.87
N LEU A 81 -6.69 -4.55 -10.42
CA LEU A 81 -6.47 -3.15 -10.08
C LEU A 81 -6.75 -2.22 -11.27
N PHE A 82 -6.22 -2.54 -12.46
CA PHE A 82 -6.46 -1.74 -13.66
C PHE A 82 -7.93 -1.76 -14.12
N GLN A 83 -8.64 -2.88 -13.91
CA GLN A 83 -10.08 -2.94 -14.16
C GLN A 83 -10.85 -2.04 -13.18
N SER A 84 -10.51 -2.06 -11.90
CA SER A 84 -11.10 -1.16 -10.89
C SER A 84 -10.81 0.31 -11.20
N ALA A 85 -9.56 0.64 -11.58
CA ALA A 85 -9.19 2.00 -11.98
C ALA A 85 -10.02 2.47 -13.19
N LYS A 86 -10.17 1.61 -14.21
CA LYS A 86 -11.02 1.88 -15.37
C LYS A 86 -12.48 2.12 -14.97
N ALA A 87 -13.05 1.29 -14.09
CA ALA A 87 -14.43 1.44 -13.62
C ALA A 87 -14.64 2.75 -12.83
N MET A 88 -13.60 3.26 -12.19
CA MET A 88 -13.60 4.54 -11.47
C MET A 88 -13.20 5.74 -12.33
N TYR A 89 -13.05 5.57 -13.64
CA TYR A 89 -12.57 6.60 -14.56
C TYR A 89 -11.25 7.24 -14.07
N MET A 90 -10.34 6.40 -13.58
CA MET A 90 -9.06 6.79 -13.01
C MET A 90 -7.93 6.33 -13.93
N ASP A 91 -7.25 7.27 -14.58
CA ASP A 91 -6.02 6.98 -15.32
C ASP A 91 -4.84 6.92 -14.35
N LEU A 92 -4.18 5.76 -14.28
CA LEU A 92 -3.02 5.58 -13.42
C LEU A 92 -1.78 6.28 -13.97
N GLY A 93 -1.74 6.63 -15.26
CA GLY A 93 -0.58 7.29 -15.88
C GLY A 93 0.68 6.42 -15.94
N LEU A 94 0.51 5.09 -15.89
CA LEU A 94 1.58 4.11 -16.03
C LEU A 94 1.04 2.78 -16.55
N THR A 95 1.92 1.95 -17.13
CA THR A 95 1.54 0.64 -17.64
C THR A 95 1.50 -0.41 -16.54
N LYS A 96 0.88 -1.57 -16.82
CA LYS A 96 0.91 -2.73 -15.91
C LYS A 96 2.33 -3.20 -15.60
N ALA A 97 3.24 -3.10 -16.58
CA ALA A 97 4.64 -3.47 -16.43
C ALA A 97 5.36 -2.48 -15.50
N ASP A 98 5.10 -1.18 -15.63
CA ASP A 98 5.66 -0.17 -14.74
C ASP A 98 5.21 -0.39 -13.30
N LEU A 99 3.92 -0.67 -13.08
CA LEU A 99 3.40 -0.96 -11.73
C LEU A 99 4.07 -2.19 -11.11
N LEU A 100 4.24 -3.25 -11.90
CA LEU A 100 4.92 -4.45 -11.46
C LEU A 100 6.39 -4.16 -11.12
N SER A 101 7.05 -3.30 -11.90
CA SER A 101 8.40 -2.83 -11.61
C SER A 101 8.47 -2.07 -10.28
N LEU A 102 7.51 -1.18 -9.99
CA LEU A 102 7.47 -0.46 -8.70
C LEU A 102 7.29 -1.41 -7.51
N LEU A 103 6.47 -2.46 -7.66
CA LEU A 103 6.31 -3.50 -6.64
C LEU A 103 7.64 -4.20 -6.37
N HIS A 104 8.34 -4.65 -7.42
CA HIS A 104 9.64 -5.30 -7.27
C HIS A 104 10.69 -4.37 -6.67
N ARG A 105 10.81 -3.14 -7.16
CA ARG A 105 11.72 -2.13 -6.58
C ARG A 105 11.50 -1.93 -5.08
N THR A 106 10.25 -2.01 -4.62
CA THR A 106 9.92 -1.88 -3.20
C THR A 106 10.30 -3.14 -2.41
N ILE A 107 10.07 -4.34 -2.95
CA ILE A 107 10.48 -5.61 -2.33
C ILE A 107 12.02 -5.68 -2.22
N ASP A 108 12.72 -5.37 -3.31
CA ASP A 108 14.16 -5.47 -3.43
C ASP A 108 14.86 -4.50 -2.48
N ALA A 109 14.37 -3.26 -2.37
CA ALA A 109 14.92 -2.27 -1.44
C ALA A 109 14.73 -2.61 0.04
N ASN A 110 13.93 -3.63 0.36
CA ASN A 110 13.72 -4.13 1.72
C ASN A 110 14.39 -5.50 1.95
N ASP A 111 15.24 -5.96 1.02
CA ASP A 111 15.91 -7.27 1.09
C ASP A 111 14.96 -8.45 1.31
N MET A 112 13.73 -8.35 0.80
CA MET A 112 12.67 -9.35 1.02
C MET A 112 12.72 -10.54 0.02
N GLY A 113 13.84 -10.70 -0.68
CA GLY A 113 14.05 -11.73 -1.71
C GLY A 113 13.99 -13.17 -1.18
N ASP A 114 14.32 -13.39 0.10
CA ASP A 114 14.30 -14.73 0.72
C ASP A 114 13.17 -14.90 1.75
N GLU A 115 12.41 -13.84 2.01
CA GLU A 115 11.34 -13.87 3.02
C GLU A 115 10.18 -14.77 2.57
N PRO A 116 9.76 -15.77 3.39
CA PRO A 116 8.76 -16.76 2.99
C PRO A 116 7.35 -16.19 2.90
N HIS A 117 7.05 -15.13 3.67
CA HIS A 117 5.71 -14.61 3.85
C HIS A 117 5.71 -13.08 3.86
N VAL A 118 5.61 -12.46 2.68
CA VAL A 118 5.48 -11.01 2.54
C VAL A 118 4.06 -10.67 2.11
N HIS A 119 3.45 -9.73 2.82
CA HIS A 119 2.17 -9.13 2.47
C HIS A 119 2.41 -7.73 1.95
N ILE A 120 1.90 -7.43 0.76
CA ILE A 120 1.99 -6.09 0.18
C ILE A 120 0.58 -5.51 0.16
N ARG A 121 0.42 -4.32 0.75
CA ARG A 121 -0.75 -3.47 0.54
C ARG A 121 -0.40 -2.46 -0.54
N LEU A 122 -0.99 -2.65 -1.71
CA LEU A 122 -0.91 -1.70 -2.82
C LEU A 122 -2.15 -0.82 -2.75
N VAL A 123 -1.99 0.46 -2.46
CA VAL A 123 -3.08 1.44 -2.34
C VAL A 123 -2.92 2.50 -3.40
N VAL A 124 -4.01 2.85 -4.07
CA VAL A 124 -4.05 3.92 -5.06
C VAL A 124 -5.18 4.88 -4.70
N SER A 125 -4.86 6.13 -4.43
CA SER A 125 -5.87 7.19 -4.30
C SER A 125 -5.98 7.94 -5.63
N ARG A 126 -7.12 8.58 -5.91
CA ARG A 126 -7.20 9.55 -7.02
C ARG A 126 -6.23 10.73 -6.85
N GLY A 127 -5.68 10.92 -5.66
CA GLY A 127 -4.57 11.83 -5.38
C GLY A 127 -4.99 13.07 -4.60
N LEU A 128 -4.12 14.06 -4.62
CA LEU A 128 -4.27 15.31 -3.88
C LEU A 128 -5.44 16.12 -4.43
N LYS A 129 -6.23 16.74 -3.55
CA LYS A 129 -7.27 17.70 -3.93
C LYS A 129 -6.88 19.13 -3.59
N SER A 130 -7.29 20.07 -4.44
CA SER A 130 -7.16 21.51 -4.16
C SER A 130 -8.14 22.00 -3.08
N THR A 131 -9.22 21.26 -2.83
CA THR A 131 -10.27 21.58 -1.85
C THR A 131 -11.03 20.31 -1.46
N PRO A 132 -11.58 20.17 -0.22
CA PRO A 132 -12.26 18.95 0.22
C PRO A 132 -13.65 18.81 -0.41
N TYR A 133 -13.69 18.42 -1.69
CA TYR A 133 -14.91 18.29 -2.48
C TYR A 133 -14.95 16.96 -3.25
N GLN A 134 -16.17 16.45 -3.47
CA GLN A 134 -16.39 15.13 -4.07
C GLN A 134 -16.09 15.08 -5.57
N ASN A 135 -16.18 16.22 -6.26
CA ASN A 135 -15.97 16.26 -7.70
C ASN A 135 -14.52 15.88 -8.08
N PRO A 136 -14.28 14.92 -8.98
CA PRO A 136 -12.94 14.55 -9.44
C PRO A 136 -12.14 15.69 -10.08
N HIS A 137 -12.79 16.74 -10.59
CA HIS A 137 -12.12 17.88 -11.24
C HIS A 137 -11.24 18.70 -10.28
N VAL A 138 -11.39 18.53 -8.97
CA VAL A 138 -10.53 19.20 -7.99
C VAL A 138 -9.28 18.38 -7.64
N ASN A 139 -9.09 17.20 -8.23
CA ASN A 139 -7.86 16.43 -8.10
C ASN A 139 -6.72 17.08 -8.91
N ILE A 140 -5.53 17.06 -8.32
CA ILE A 140 -4.31 17.62 -8.90
C ILE A 140 -3.39 16.47 -9.31
N GLY A 141 -2.98 16.47 -10.58
CA GLY A 141 -2.05 15.47 -11.11
C GLY A 141 -2.68 14.10 -11.32
N LEU A 142 -1.83 13.08 -11.27
CA LEU A 142 -2.16 11.67 -11.40
C LEU A 142 -2.51 11.04 -10.03
N PRO A 143 -3.03 9.79 -10.02
CA PRO A 143 -3.24 9.02 -8.80
C PRO A 143 -1.97 8.82 -7.97
N LEU A 144 -2.04 8.98 -6.66
CA LEU A 144 -0.98 8.59 -5.74
C LEU A 144 -0.97 7.06 -5.62
N ILE A 145 0.21 6.44 -5.70
CA ILE A 145 0.36 4.99 -5.48
C ILE A 145 1.28 4.76 -4.29
N VAL A 146 0.83 3.94 -3.35
CA VAL A 146 1.57 3.57 -2.14
C VAL A 146 1.71 2.05 -2.06
N ILE A 147 2.93 1.58 -1.82
CA ILE A 147 3.30 0.16 -1.76
C ILE A 147 3.89 -0.11 -0.37
N ILE A 148 3.14 -0.83 0.46
CA ILE A 148 3.53 -1.13 1.85
C ILE A 148 3.83 -2.63 1.96
N PRO A 149 5.12 -3.05 2.01
CA PRO A 149 5.49 -4.44 2.22
C PRO A 149 5.66 -4.74 3.72
N GLU A 150 5.08 -5.83 4.22
CA GLU A 150 5.32 -6.31 5.58
C GLU A 150 5.59 -7.82 5.58
N ILE A 151 6.60 -8.25 6.32
CA ILE A 151 6.86 -9.66 6.60
C ILE A 151 5.86 -10.13 7.66
N LYS A 152 5.21 -11.27 7.42
CA LYS A 152 4.32 -11.92 8.37
C LYS A 152 4.95 -13.21 8.88
N ALA A 153 4.76 -13.47 10.17
CA ALA A 153 5.14 -14.72 10.81
C ALA A 153 4.07 -15.79 10.58
#